data_AF-A0A0M6ZWV9-F1
#
_entry.id   AF-A0A0M6ZWV9-F1
#
_cell.length_a   1.000
_cell.length_b   1.000
_cell.length_c   1.000
_cell.angle_alpha   90.00
_cell.angle_beta   90.00
_cell.angle_gamma   90.00
#
_symmetry.space_group_name_H-M   'P 1'
#
loop_
_entity.id
_entity.type
_entity.pdbx_description
1 polymer ?
#
loop_
_entity_poly.entity_id
_entity_poly.type
_entity_poly.pdbx_seq_one_letter_code
_entity_poly.pdbx_strand_id
1 'polypeptide(L)'
;MEILQPAAVMALSAAVFGFIIWAYFRVSKHFQSETRDQNGWGSDRISILLAIGLVIGFTVSYIEIFIYAFRLPFSGAVDVTIGLAAAMIAMTAAYTVQAYSEKRAIGASRPRN
;
A
#
# COMPACT_ATOMS: atom_id res chain seq x y z
N MET A 1 0.05 15.60 25.94
CA MET A 1 0.81 14.74 25.00
C MET A 1 0.04 13.49 24.58
N GLU A 2 -1.19 13.26 25.05
CA GLU A 2 -1.93 11.99 24.88
C GLU A 2 -2.48 11.73 23.46
N ILE A 3 -2.65 12.77 22.64
CA ILE A 3 -3.23 12.64 21.28
C ILE A 3 -2.15 12.47 20.20
N LEU A 4 -0.92 12.95 20.47
CA LEU A 4 0.17 12.93 19.49
C LEU A 4 0.64 11.51 19.20
N GLN A 5 0.70 10.65 20.22
CA GLN A 5 1.12 9.26 20.06
C GLN A 5 0.16 8.44 19.18
N PRO A 6 -1.17 8.39 19.44
CA PRO A 6 -2.08 7.64 18.58
C PRO A 6 -2.14 8.21 17.17
N ALA A 7 -2.08 9.54 17.01
CA ALA A 7 -2.04 10.17 15.69
C ALA A 7 -0.74 9.82 14.91
N ALA A 8 0.42 9.82 15.58
CA ALA A 8 1.69 9.47 14.96
C ALA A 8 1.74 7.99 14.54
N VAL A 9 1.23 7.08 15.38
CA VAL A 9 1.19 5.66 15.03
C VAL A 9 0.16 5.41 13.92
N MET A 10 -0.98 6.08 13.94
CA MET A 10 -1.95 6.03 12.84
C MET A 10 -1.32 6.49 11.51
N ALA A 11 -0.57 7.59 11.53
CA ALA A 11 0.14 8.07 10.35
C ALA A 11 1.20 7.07 9.86
N LEU A 12 1.92 6.43 10.78
CA LEU A 12 2.90 5.39 10.45
C LEU A 12 2.22 4.15 9.86
N SER A 13 1.11 3.67 10.44
CA SER A 13 0.33 2.55 9.89
C SER A 13 -0.25 2.90 8.51
N ALA A 14 -0.71 4.14 8.30
CA ALA A 14 -1.14 4.62 6.99
C ALA A 14 0.01 4.66 5.96
N ALA A 15 1.22 5.05 6.38
CA ALA A 15 2.40 5.01 5.53
C ALA A 15 2.79 3.57 5.16
N VAL A 16 2.77 2.64 6.13
CA VAL A 16 3.01 1.21 5.89
C VAL A 16 1.94 0.64 4.96
N PHE A 17 0.67 0.97 5.16
CA PHE A 17 -0.42 0.59 4.29
C PHE A 17 -0.21 1.07 2.84
N GLY A 18 0.15 2.34 2.66
CA GLY A 18 0.50 2.89 1.34
C GLY A 18 1.72 2.20 0.71
N PHE A 19 2.74 1.87 1.50
CA PHE A 19 3.91 1.13 1.03
C PHE A 19 3.55 -0.28 0.56
N ILE A 20 2.67 -0.99 1.29
CA ILE A 20 2.19 -2.33 0.91
C ILE A 20 1.39 -2.26 -0.40
N ILE A 21 0.54 -1.25 -0.58
CA ILE A 21 -0.19 -1.03 -1.86
C ILE A 21 0.80 -0.77 -3.00
N TRP A 22 1.82 0.06 -2.77
CA TRP A 22 2.84 0.31 -3.77
C TRP A 22 3.63 -0.96 -4.12
N ALA A 23 4.04 -1.73 -3.11
CA ALA A 23 4.71 -3.02 -3.29
C ALA A 23 3.83 -4.02 -4.05
N TYR A 24 2.53 -4.05 -3.77
CA TYR A 24 1.55 -4.85 -4.49
C TYR A 24 1.55 -4.53 -5.98
N PHE A 25 1.48 -3.25 -6.36
CA PHE A 25 1.51 -2.85 -7.78
C PHE A 25 2.83 -3.17 -8.47
N ARG A 26 3.95 -3.13 -7.73
CA ARG A 26 5.28 -3.51 -8.22
C ARG A 26 5.35 -5.01 -8.52
N VAL A 27 4.88 -5.80 -7.58
CA VAL A 27 4.87 -7.27 -7.64
C VAL A 27 3.87 -7.77 -8.67
N SER A 28 2.67 -7.18 -8.73
CA SER A 28 1.63 -7.57 -9.70
C SER A 28 2.08 -7.34 -11.14
N LYS A 29 2.84 -6.27 -11.40
CA LYS A 29 3.46 -6.02 -12.72
C LYS A 29 4.52 -7.03 -13.07
N HIS A 30 5.34 -7.43 -12.09
CA HIS A 30 6.34 -8.46 -12.30
C HIS A 30 5.66 -9.77 -12.71
N PHE A 31 4.61 -10.18 -11.98
CA PHE A 31 3.81 -11.35 -12.34
C PHE A 31 3.16 -11.22 -13.72
N GLN A 32 2.57 -10.08 -14.07
CA GLN A 32 1.96 -9.86 -15.38
C GLN A 32 2.98 -9.85 -16.53
N SER A 33 4.22 -9.40 -16.29
CA SER A 33 5.28 -9.47 -17.30
C SER A 33 5.82 -10.89 -17.49
N GLU A 34 5.86 -11.68 -16.42
CA GLU A 34 6.39 -13.05 -16.42
C GLU A 34 5.37 -14.07 -16.94
N THR A 35 4.06 -13.81 -16.78
CA THR A 35 2.99 -14.69 -17.30
C THR A 35 2.91 -14.73 -18.82
N ARG A 36 3.70 -13.92 -19.54
CA ARG A 36 3.76 -13.98 -21.00
C ARG A 36 4.77 -15.00 -21.52
N ASP A 37 5.73 -15.43 -20.70
CA ASP A 37 6.71 -16.46 -21.05
C ASP A 37 6.59 -17.67 -20.10
N GLN A 38 5.81 -18.65 -20.54
CA GLN A 38 6.05 -20.09 -20.42
C GLN A 38 6.39 -20.69 -19.03
N ASN A 39 5.51 -21.59 -18.56
CA ASN A 39 5.85 -22.81 -17.82
C ASN A 39 6.74 -22.70 -16.57
N GLY A 40 6.14 -22.69 -15.37
CA GLY A 40 6.93 -22.96 -14.17
C GLY A 40 6.15 -22.98 -12.85
N TRP A 41 5.48 -24.10 -12.55
CA TRP A 41 4.88 -24.43 -11.23
C TRP A 41 5.81 -24.26 -10.01
N GLY A 42 7.11 -24.00 -10.21
CA GLY A 42 8.09 -23.71 -9.15
C GLY A 42 8.13 -22.24 -8.71
N SER A 43 7.84 -21.29 -9.61
CA SER A 43 7.82 -19.84 -9.29
C SER A 43 6.52 -19.43 -8.59
N ASP A 44 5.41 -20.13 -8.87
CA ASP A 44 4.09 -19.82 -8.31
C ASP A 44 4.02 -19.84 -6.78
N ARG A 45 4.77 -20.73 -6.10
CA ARG A 45 4.70 -20.84 -4.63
C ARG A 45 5.24 -19.60 -3.93
N ILE A 46 6.35 -19.06 -4.41
CA ILE A 46 6.94 -17.83 -3.85
C ILE A 46 6.01 -16.66 -4.12
N SER A 47 5.45 -16.59 -5.33
CA SER A 47 4.48 -15.59 -5.74
C SER A 47 3.22 -15.60 -4.88
N ILE A 48 2.69 -16.79 -4.58
CA ILE A 48 1.55 -17.01 -3.69
C ILE A 48 1.89 -16.60 -2.25
N LEU A 49 3.04 -17.00 -1.71
CA LEU A 49 3.46 -16.60 -0.36
C LEU A 49 3.63 -15.08 -0.25
N LEU A 50 4.17 -14.46 -1.28
CA LEU A 50 4.37 -13.02 -1.34
C LEU A 50 3.01 -12.29 -1.42
N ALA A 51 2.08 -12.78 -2.24
CA ALA A 51 0.70 -12.28 -2.29
C ALA A 51 -0.02 -12.44 -0.94
N ILE A 52 0.09 -13.59 -0.28
CA ILE A 52 -0.48 -13.83 1.06
C ILE A 52 0.13 -12.86 2.07
N GLY A 53 1.45 -12.70 2.08
CA GLY A 53 2.13 -11.76 2.97
C GLY A 53 1.67 -10.31 2.77
N LEU A 54 1.47 -9.90 1.52
CA LEU A 54 0.91 -8.60 1.17
C LEU A 54 -0.54 -8.44 1.63
N VAL A 55 -1.38 -9.46 1.49
CA VAL A 55 -2.78 -9.42 1.96
C VAL A 55 -2.84 -9.35 3.48
N ILE A 56 -2.02 -10.13 4.19
CA ILE A 56 -1.96 -10.09 5.65
C ILE A 56 -1.47 -8.72 6.10
N GLY A 57 -0.37 -8.22 5.54
CA GLY A 57 0.16 -6.90 5.86
C GLY A 57 -0.86 -5.79 5.58
N PHE A 58 -1.55 -5.85 4.44
CA PHE A 58 -2.62 -4.93 4.09
C PHE A 58 -3.73 -4.94 5.15
N THR A 59 -4.18 -6.13 5.54
CA THR A 59 -5.28 -6.31 6.50
C THR A 59 -4.89 -5.80 7.89
N VAL A 60 -3.70 -6.17 8.36
CA VAL A 60 -3.18 -5.75 9.67
C VAL A 60 -3.02 -4.23 9.71
N SER A 61 -2.34 -3.64 8.72
CA SER A 61 -2.15 -2.19 8.66
C SER A 61 -3.47 -1.43 8.53
N TYR A 62 -4.43 -1.97 7.78
CA TYR A 62 -5.78 -1.40 7.69
C TYR A 62 -6.48 -1.41 9.06
N ILE A 63 -6.48 -2.54 9.77
CA ILE A 63 -7.08 -2.65 11.11
C ILE A 63 -6.40 -1.71 12.11
N GLU A 64 -5.07 -1.60 12.09
CA GLU A 64 -4.33 -0.70 12.96
C GLU A 64 -4.74 0.76 12.79
N ILE A 65 -4.94 1.23 11.55
CA ILE A 65 -5.40 2.61 11.28
C ILE A 65 -6.69 2.88 12.07
N PHE A 66 -7.65 1.96 12.07
CA PHE A 66 -8.91 2.12 12.81
C PHE A 66 -8.73 1.97 14.31
N ILE A 67 -7.90 1.03 14.79
CA ILE A 67 -7.60 0.89 16.22
C ILE A 67 -7.05 2.21 16.79
N TYR A 68 -6.15 2.87 16.05
CA TYR A 68 -5.59 4.15 16.49
C TYR A 68 -6.53 5.33 16.26
N ALA A 69 -7.36 5.30 15.22
CA ALA A 69 -8.39 6.30 15.01
C ALA A 69 -9.40 6.30 16.16
N PHE A 70 -9.88 5.13 16.61
CA PHE A 70 -10.81 5.02 17.76
C PHE A 70 -10.20 5.36 19.13
N ARG A 71 -8.87 5.58 19.20
CA ARG A 71 -8.21 6.08 20.41
C ARG A 71 -8.17 7.60 20.49
N LEU A 72 -8.63 8.29 19.45
CA LEU A 72 -8.75 9.74 19.46
C LEU A 72 -9.92 10.16 20.37
N PRO A 73 -9.87 11.39 20.93
CA PRO A 73 -10.89 11.86 21.88
C PRO A 73 -12.19 12.33 21.20
N PHE A 74 -12.46 11.92 19.95
CA PHE A 74 -13.65 12.34 19.22
C PHE A 74 -14.78 11.32 19.35
N SER A 75 -15.91 11.60 18.71
CA SER A 75 -16.99 10.61 18.63
C SER A 75 -16.61 9.50 17.66
N GLY A 76 -17.11 8.28 17.90
CA GLY A 76 -16.77 7.13 17.04
C GLY A 76 -17.10 7.34 15.55
N ALA A 77 -18.09 8.19 15.22
CA ALA A 77 -18.36 8.57 13.83
C ALA A 77 -17.23 9.42 13.22
N VAL A 78 -16.69 10.37 13.99
CA VAL A 78 -15.56 11.20 13.56
C VAL A 78 -14.29 10.35 13.42
N ASP A 79 -14.04 9.44 14.36
CA ASP A 79 -12.87 8.55 14.30
C ASP A 79 -12.90 7.62 13.08
N VAL A 80 -14.07 7.06 12.75
CA VAL A 80 -14.24 6.27 11.52
C VAL A 80 -13.93 7.11 10.28
N THR A 81 -14.40 8.36 10.22
CA THR A 81 -14.10 9.23 9.08
C THR A 81 -12.62 9.59 8.99
N ILE A 82 -11.93 9.76 10.13
CA ILE A 82 -10.48 10.00 10.16
C ILE A 82 -9.72 8.78 9.66
N GLY A 83 -10.07 7.57 10.13
CA GLY A 83 -9.46 6.33 9.67
C GLY A 83 -9.67 6.09 8.17
N LEU A 84 -10.88 6.30 7.67
CA LEU A 84 -11.20 6.23 6.24
C LEU A 84 -10.43 7.26 5.42
N ALA A 85 -10.37 8.50 5.87
CA ALA A 85 -9.62 9.56 5.20
C ALA A 85 -8.12 9.21 5.12
N ALA A 86 -7.54 8.72 6.22
CA ALA A 86 -6.14 8.29 6.26
C ALA A 86 -5.86 7.15 5.26
N ALA A 87 -6.73 6.13 5.21
CA ALA A 87 -6.60 5.03 4.26
C ALA A 87 -6.73 5.50 2.79
N MET A 88 -7.69 6.40 2.51
CA MET A 88 -7.88 6.97 1.17
C MET A 88 -6.70 7.84 0.72
N ILE A 89 -6.13 8.65 1.62
CA ILE A 89 -4.93 9.45 1.34
C ILE A 89 -3.75 8.53 1.06
N ALA A 90 -3.53 7.49 1.88
CA ALA A 90 -2.46 6.52 1.67
C ALA A 90 -2.60 5.78 0.32
N MET A 91 -3.82 5.36 -0.03
CA MET A 91 -4.10 4.72 -1.31
C MET A 91 -3.83 5.65 -2.50
N THR A 92 -4.29 6.91 -2.41
CA THR A 92 -4.07 7.92 -3.44
C THR A 92 -2.57 8.25 -3.59
N ALA A 93 -1.85 8.37 -2.48
CA ALA A 93 -0.40 8.59 -2.48
C ALA A 93 0.33 7.42 -3.14
N ALA A 94 -0.02 6.18 -2.80
CA ALA A 94 0.57 4.99 -3.43
C ALA A 94 0.32 4.95 -4.94
N TYR A 95 -0.91 5.26 -5.38
CA TYR A 95 -1.27 5.30 -6.80
C TYR A 95 -0.52 6.40 -7.57
N THR A 96 -0.46 7.61 -7.02
CA THR A 96 0.25 8.73 -7.64
C THR A 96 1.75 8.44 -7.77
N VAL A 97 2.39 7.92 -6.71
CA VAL A 97 3.81 7.50 -6.75
C VAL A 97 4.04 6.44 -7.82
N GLN A 98 3.13 5.46 -7.94
CA GLN A 98 3.21 4.46 -9.00
C GLN A 98 3.12 5.09 -10.40
N ALA A 99 2.15 5.96 -10.64
CA ALA A 99 1.97 6.66 -11.90
C ALA A 99 3.19 7.54 -12.28
N TYR A 100 3.81 8.22 -11.29
CA TYR A 100 5.06 8.95 -11.50
C TYR A 100 6.23 8.03 -11.84
N SER A 101 6.33 6.86 -11.19
CA SER A 101 7.38 5.89 -11.46
C SER A 101 7.32 5.34 -12.90
N GLU A 102 6.10 5.10 -13.40
CA GLU A 102 5.86 4.66 -14.78
C GLU A 102 6.27 5.71 -15.81
N LYS A 103 5.85 6.97 -15.61
CA LYS A 103 6.21 8.08 -16.50
C LYS A 103 7.72 8.26 -16.60
N ARG A 104 8.44 8.11 -15.48
CA ARG A 104 9.90 8.21 -15.45
C ARG A 104 10.58 7.05 -16.21
N ALA A 105 10.05 5.84 -16.09
CA ALA A 105 10.55 4.67 -16.84
C ALA A 105 10.37 4.84 -18.37
N ILE A 106 9.23 5.39 -18.81
CA ILE A 106 8.96 5.68 -20.23
C ILE A 106 9.83 6.83 -20.75
N GLY A 107 10.02 7.88 -19.95
CA GLY A 107 10.88 9.00 -20.31
C GLY A 107 12.36 8.62 -20.43
N ALA A 108 12.83 7.68 -19.62
CA ALA A 108 14.21 7.19 -19.66
C ALA A 108 14.50 6.24 -20.83
N SER A 109 13.48 5.65 -21.45
CA SER A 109 13.60 4.70 -22.56
C SER A 109 13.46 5.33 -23.95
N ARG A 110 13.21 6.65 -24.04
CA ARG A 110 13.26 7.36 -25.32
C ARG A 110 14.73 7.65 -25.71
N PRO A 111 15.21 7.16 -26.86
CA PRO A 111 16.53 7.56 -27.36
C PRO A 111 16.53 9.07 -27.60
N ARG A 112 17.58 9.75 -27.13
CA ARG A 112 17.87 11.13 -27.51
C ARG A 112 18.30 11.11 -28.98
N ASN A 113 17.35 11.39 -29.87
CA ASN A 113 17.67 11.80 -31.24
C ASN A 113 18.29 13.21 -31.23
#